data_AF-A0A953UKD6-F1
#
_entry.id   AF-A0A953UKD6-F1
#
_cell.length_a   1.000
_cell.length_b   1.000
_cell.length_c   1.000
_cell.angle_alpha   90.00
_cell.angle_beta   90.00
_cell.angle_gamma   90.00
#
_symmetry.space_group_name_H-M   'P 1'
#
loop_
_entity.id
_entity.type
_entity.pdbx_description
1 polymer ?
#
loop_
_entity_poly.entity_id
_entity_poly.type
_entity_poly.pdbx_seq_one_letter_code
_entity_poly.pdbx_strand_id
1 'polypeptide(L)'
;MARAGIAAPLLLVLTTTVALAQPQNTSPPASSGYVGSNVCKTCHADVWFNFYKNPHYKSIASEKEPPERTGCEGCHGPAQAHVAARGGKASIPHAFSLMEPKQVLEDCLGCHARDLTRANIRRSEHTLNDVACTSCHSIHHSPTPKYLLAKKQNELCYTCHATIRAQFDMPSKHRVNEGFMQCTDCHNPHGAFAATWGMGQRPRMVEQAVTSEPPCLKCHVDKRGPFVYEHPSVRVEGCEMCHNPHGSMNAKLLRRPVVFTICLECHNGGGEGTRHGGVDIQSARHNLLDPKFQRCTTCHVRIHGSNADQFFLR
;
A
#
# COMPACT_ATOMS: atom_id res chain seq x y z
N MET A 1 -77.83 77.35 22.97
CA MET A 1 -77.78 75.89 22.72
C MET A 1 -76.66 75.61 21.73
N ALA A 2 -75.51 75.12 22.18
CA ALA A 2 -74.44 74.60 21.31
C ALA A 2 -73.48 73.73 22.14
N ARG A 3 -72.96 72.68 21.51
CA ARG A 3 -72.44 71.42 22.07
C ARG A 3 -71.07 71.54 22.76
N ALA A 4 -70.87 70.70 23.79
CA ALA A 4 -69.59 70.42 24.42
C ALA A 4 -68.77 69.41 23.59
N GLY A 5 -67.46 69.65 23.46
CA GLY A 5 -66.47 68.73 22.89
C GLY A 5 -65.42 68.38 23.95
N ILE A 6 -65.18 67.09 24.12
CA ILE A 6 -64.20 66.52 25.07
C ILE A 6 -62.91 66.24 24.30
N ALA A 7 -61.78 66.74 24.78
CA ALA A 7 -60.44 66.42 24.27
C ALA A 7 -59.68 65.56 25.29
N ALA A 8 -59.17 64.40 24.85
CA ALA A 8 -58.33 63.49 25.62
C ALA A 8 -56.84 63.74 25.29
N PRO A 9 -55.90 63.61 26.26
CA PRO A 9 -54.49 63.83 26.01
C PRO A 9 -53.79 62.56 25.51
N LEU A 10 -52.93 62.72 24.51
CA LEU A 10 -52.13 61.68 23.86
C LEU A 10 -50.78 61.53 24.60
N LEU A 11 -50.49 60.34 25.13
CA LEU A 11 -49.20 59.98 25.72
C LEU A 11 -48.13 59.77 24.63
N LEU A 12 -46.99 60.46 24.75
CA LEU A 12 -45.83 60.33 23.87
C LEU A 12 -44.90 59.23 24.39
N VAL A 13 -44.75 58.13 23.66
CA VAL A 13 -43.79 57.04 23.97
C VAL A 13 -42.53 57.24 23.13
N LEU A 14 -41.40 57.53 23.79
CA LEU A 14 -40.07 57.53 23.18
C LEU A 14 -39.66 56.09 22.85
N THR A 15 -39.38 55.81 21.57
CA THR A 15 -38.77 54.53 21.14
C THR A 15 -37.29 54.75 20.87
N THR A 16 -36.44 54.09 21.66
CA THR A 16 -34.99 54.01 21.47
C THR A 16 -34.67 52.96 20.42
N THR A 17 -34.14 53.36 19.27
CA THR A 17 -33.64 52.46 18.23
C THR A 17 -32.26 51.94 18.61
N VAL A 18 -32.17 50.66 18.98
CA VAL A 18 -30.90 49.93 19.12
C VAL A 18 -30.45 49.49 17.73
N ALA A 19 -29.34 50.06 17.23
CA ALA A 19 -28.71 49.62 16.00
C ALA A 19 -27.97 48.29 16.24
N LEU A 20 -28.47 47.21 15.67
CA LEU A 20 -27.79 45.91 15.62
C LEU A 20 -26.65 45.99 14.60
N ALA A 21 -25.41 46.05 15.08
CA ALA A 21 -24.22 45.89 14.24
C ALA A 21 -24.15 44.45 13.70
N GLN A 22 -24.02 44.30 12.38
CA GLN A 22 -23.79 43.02 11.74
C GLN A 22 -22.40 42.46 12.12
N PRO A 23 -22.26 41.14 12.34
CA PRO A 23 -20.97 40.53 12.56
C PRO A 23 -20.14 40.60 11.28
N GLN A 24 -19.11 41.43 11.30
CA GLN A 24 -18.04 41.39 10.31
C GLN A 24 -17.34 40.05 10.47
N ASN A 25 -17.39 39.20 9.45
CA ASN A 25 -16.56 38.00 9.34
C ASN A 25 -15.09 38.42 9.24
N THR A 26 -14.45 38.62 10.39
CA THR A 26 -13.01 38.82 10.46
C THR A 26 -12.35 37.45 10.38
N SER A 27 -11.80 37.13 9.21
CA SER A 27 -10.83 36.05 9.10
C SER A 27 -9.64 36.34 10.03
N PRO A 28 -9.06 35.32 10.70
CA PRO A 28 -7.90 35.52 11.55
C PRO A 28 -6.72 36.10 10.74
N PRO A 29 -5.81 36.88 11.37
CA PRO A 29 -4.66 37.44 10.69
C PRO A 29 -3.78 36.30 10.15
N ALA A 30 -3.42 36.39 8.88
CA ALA A 30 -2.56 35.43 8.18
C ALA A 30 -1.27 35.21 8.98
N SER A 31 -0.98 33.96 9.35
CA SER A 31 0.36 33.57 9.74
C SER A 31 1.31 33.85 8.56
N SER A 32 2.53 34.30 8.87
CA SER A 32 3.46 35.10 8.04
C SER A 32 3.85 34.54 6.65
N GLY A 33 2.90 34.41 5.73
CA GLY A 33 3.12 33.90 4.37
C GLY A 33 1.99 33.06 3.78
N TYR A 34 1.00 32.69 4.57
CA TYR A 34 -0.14 31.86 4.13
C TYR A 34 -1.29 32.74 3.64
N VAL A 35 -1.74 32.50 2.40
CA VAL A 35 -2.82 33.27 1.77
C VAL A 35 -4.17 32.56 1.79
N GLY A 36 -4.19 31.30 2.23
CA GLY A 36 -5.38 30.46 2.28
C GLY A 36 -5.70 29.80 0.95
N SER A 37 -6.25 28.59 1.04
CA SER A 37 -6.53 27.74 -0.13
C SER A 37 -7.55 28.31 -1.12
N ASN A 38 -8.42 29.24 -0.67
CA ASN A 38 -9.43 29.85 -1.53
C ASN A 38 -8.84 30.75 -2.62
N VAL A 39 -7.65 31.31 -2.42
CA VAL A 39 -6.97 32.13 -3.44
C VAL A 39 -6.52 31.26 -4.62
N CYS A 40 -6.09 30.03 -4.33
CA CYS A 40 -5.57 29.09 -5.31
C CYS A 40 -6.59 28.76 -6.42
N LYS A 41 -7.89 28.70 -6.11
CA LYS A 41 -8.96 28.36 -7.07
C LYS A 41 -9.07 29.34 -8.24
N THR A 42 -8.59 30.58 -8.07
CA THR A 42 -8.67 31.62 -9.10
C THR A 42 -7.70 31.38 -10.26
N CYS A 43 -6.58 30.70 -10.00
CA CYS A 43 -5.57 30.35 -11.00
C CYS A 43 -5.52 28.84 -11.29
N HIS A 44 -5.79 27.98 -10.30
CA HIS A 44 -5.75 26.51 -10.41
C HIS A 44 -7.16 25.91 -10.32
N ALA A 45 -8.05 26.38 -11.19
CA ALA A 45 -9.46 26.00 -11.17
C ALA A 45 -9.66 24.49 -11.39
N ASP A 46 -8.95 23.90 -12.34
CA ASP A 46 -8.98 22.47 -12.68
C ASP A 46 -8.54 21.58 -11.51
N VAL A 47 -7.45 21.95 -10.83
CA VAL A 47 -6.97 21.25 -9.64
C VAL A 47 -7.99 21.38 -8.53
N TRP A 48 -8.48 22.60 -8.27
CA TRP A 48 -9.48 22.86 -7.23
C TRP A 48 -10.76 22.04 -7.43
N PHE A 49 -11.29 22.01 -8.66
CA PHE A 49 -12.51 21.27 -8.99
C PHE A 49 -12.37 19.76 -8.86
N ASN A 50 -11.16 19.20 -8.89
CA ASN A 50 -10.95 17.77 -8.66
C ASN A 50 -10.50 17.46 -7.24
N PHE A 51 -9.90 18.43 -6.55
CA PHE A 51 -9.32 18.22 -5.22
C PHE A 51 -10.36 17.83 -4.18
N TYR A 52 -11.62 18.26 -4.28
CA TYR A 52 -12.66 17.87 -3.32
C TYR A 52 -12.90 16.35 -3.23
N LYS A 53 -12.55 15.60 -4.29
CA LYS A 53 -12.63 14.12 -4.33
C LYS A 53 -11.44 13.45 -3.66
N ASN A 54 -10.38 14.21 -3.38
CA ASN A 54 -9.13 13.72 -2.85
C ASN A 54 -9.26 13.47 -1.33
N PRO A 55 -8.76 12.34 -0.79
CA PRO A 55 -8.72 12.10 0.65
C PRO A 55 -8.07 13.23 1.47
N HIS A 56 -7.09 13.95 0.91
CA HIS A 56 -6.44 15.10 1.54
C HIS A 56 -7.36 16.32 1.69
N TYR A 57 -8.46 16.42 0.92
CA TYR A 57 -9.46 17.48 1.11
C TYR A 57 -10.09 17.47 2.50
N LYS A 58 -10.05 16.32 3.20
CA LYS A 58 -10.51 16.20 4.59
C LYS A 58 -9.82 17.17 5.53
N SER A 59 -8.58 17.59 5.26
CA SER A 59 -7.91 18.60 6.10
C SER A 59 -8.61 19.96 5.98
N ILE A 60 -9.05 20.33 4.77
CA ILE A 60 -9.78 21.59 4.52
C ILE A 60 -11.16 21.49 5.15
N ALA A 61 -11.86 20.38 4.88
CA ALA A 61 -13.23 20.17 5.33
C ALA A 61 -13.36 20.00 6.85
N SER A 62 -12.28 19.64 7.56
CA SER A 62 -12.33 19.47 9.01
C SER A 62 -12.33 20.80 9.77
N GLU A 63 -11.79 21.86 9.17
CA GLU A 63 -11.56 23.19 9.77
C GLU A 63 -10.79 23.15 11.11
N LYS A 64 -10.14 22.03 11.42
CA LYS A 64 -9.42 21.78 12.69
C LYS A 64 -7.91 21.83 12.56
N GLU A 65 -7.41 21.65 11.34
CA GLU A 65 -5.99 21.64 11.06
C GLU A 65 -5.47 23.08 10.89
N PRO A 66 -4.27 23.39 11.43
CA PRO A 66 -3.68 24.70 11.27
C PRO A 66 -3.29 24.97 9.80
N PRO A 67 -3.09 26.24 9.38
CA PRO A 67 -2.76 26.62 8.00
C PRO A 67 -1.59 25.84 7.39
N GLU A 68 -0.58 25.51 8.20
CA GLU A 68 0.63 24.78 7.83
C GLU A 68 0.35 23.31 7.49
N ARG A 69 -0.82 22.77 7.86
CA ARG A 69 -1.19 21.35 7.70
C ARG A 69 -2.49 21.16 6.95
N THR A 70 -3.03 22.22 6.33
CA THR A 70 -4.31 22.13 5.65
C THR A 70 -4.32 22.77 4.28
N GLY A 71 -5.04 22.12 3.37
CA GLY A 71 -5.29 22.58 2.03
C GLY A 71 -4.06 22.68 1.16
N CYS A 72 -4.08 23.59 0.20
CA CYS A 72 -3.06 23.69 -0.84
C CYS A 72 -1.69 23.98 -0.22
N GLU A 73 -1.67 24.92 0.72
CA GLU A 73 -0.45 25.38 1.41
C GLU A 73 0.05 24.37 2.45
N GLY A 74 -0.79 23.43 2.90
CA GLY A 74 -0.35 22.32 3.74
C GLY A 74 0.61 21.33 3.04
N CYS A 75 0.64 21.34 1.69
CA CYS A 75 1.62 20.59 0.91
C CYS A 75 2.59 21.51 0.15
N HIS A 76 2.12 22.68 -0.31
CA HIS A 76 2.92 23.61 -1.11
C HIS A 76 3.68 24.66 -0.29
N GLY A 77 3.39 24.77 1.01
CA GLY A 77 3.92 25.79 1.91
C GLY A 77 3.27 27.16 1.73
N PRO A 78 3.79 28.19 2.43
CA PRO A 78 3.25 29.54 2.37
C PRO A 78 3.37 30.13 0.96
N ALA A 79 2.24 30.38 0.31
CA ALA A 79 2.17 30.71 -1.11
C ALA A 79 2.13 32.22 -1.40
N GLN A 80 2.32 33.10 -0.41
CA GLN A 80 2.25 34.55 -0.62
C GLN A 80 3.20 35.06 -1.72
N ALA A 81 4.46 34.59 -1.73
CA ALA A 81 5.43 34.97 -2.75
C ALA A 81 5.02 34.46 -4.15
N HIS A 82 4.46 33.25 -4.21
CA HIS A 82 3.95 32.65 -5.45
C HIS A 82 2.79 33.46 -6.03
N VAL A 83 1.84 33.87 -5.19
CA VAL A 83 0.71 34.72 -5.60
C VAL A 83 1.19 36.10 -6.04
N ALA A 84 2.10 36.73 -5.30
CA ALA A 84 2.67 38.03 -5.65
C ALA A 84 3.41 38.00 -7.00
N ALA A 85 4.12 36.91 -7.28
CA ALA A 85 4.80 36.67 -8.55
C ALA A 85 3.84 36.30 -9.71
N ARG A 86 2.54 36.15 -9.45
CA ARG A 86 1.52 35.66 -10.40
C ARG A 86 1.84 34.29 -10.99
N GLY A 87 2.43 33.42 -10.17
CA GLY A 87 2.78 32.05 -10.54
C GLY A 87 4.28 31.78 -10.61
N GLY A 88 4.62 30.65 -11.25
CA GLY A 88 6.00 30.17 -11.37
C GLY A 88 6.30 29.02 -10.41
N LYS A 89 6.98 27.98 -10.91
CA LYS A 89 7.33 26.81 -10.08
C LYS A 89 8.41 27.14 -9.04
N ALA A 90 9.30 28.09 -9.32
CA ALA A 90 10.36 28.49 -8.41
C ALA A 90 9.88 29.46 -7.30
N SER A 91 8.67 30.03 -7.44
CA SER A 91 8.12 30.98 -6.47
C SER A 91 7.28 30.33 -5.37
N ILE A 92 6.98 29.03 -5.50
CA ILE A 92 6.29 28.25 -4.47
C ILE A 92 7.32 27.44 -3.65
N PRO A 93 7.26 27.43 -2.30
CA PRO A 93 8.26 26.75 -1.48
C PRO A 93 8.41 25.27 -1.78
N HIS A 94 7.30 24.54 -1.90
CA HIS A 94 7.30 23.11 -2.16
C HIS A 94 6.73 22.81 -3.56
N ALA A 95 7.60 22.94 -4.56
CA ALA A 95 7.31 22.54 -5.94
C ALA A 95 7.75 21.09 -6.18
N PHE A 96 6.87 20.12 -5.92
CA PHE A 96 7.17 18.67 -6.02
C PHE A 96 7.78 18.21 -7.36
N SER A 97 7.62 18.98 -8.46
CA SER A 97 8.25 18.69 -9.75
C SER A 97 9.70 19.12 -9.88
N LEU A 98 10.20 19.96 -8.96
CA LEU A 98 11.57 20.50 -8.95
C LEU A 98 12.36 20.05 -7.71
N MET A 99 11.73 19.31 -6.82
CA MET A 99 12.31 18.90 -5.56
C MET A 99 13.06 17.57 -5.69
N GLU A 100 14.10 17.43 -4.88
CA GLU A 100 14.82 16.17 -4.74
C GLU A 100 13.92 15.10 -4.08
N PRO A 101 14.03 13.82 -4.48
CA PRO A 101 13.20 12.73 -3.97
C PRO A 101 13.16 12.64 -2.44
N LYS A 102 14.31 12.88 -1.79
CA LYS A 102 14.42 12.89 -0.33
C LYS A 102 13.58 14.00 0.30
N GLN A 103 13.53 15.19 -0.30
CA GLN A 103 12.74 16.30 0.22
C GLN A 103 11.24 16.04 0.03
N VAL A 104 10.85 15.48 -1.12
CA VAL A 104 9.48 15.01 -1.36
C VAL A 104 9.04 14.00 -0.30
N LEU A 105 9.94 13.07 0.07
CA LEU A 105 9.67 12.10 1.12
C LEU A 105 9.40 12.77 2.47
N GLU A 106 10.25 13.71 2.91
CA GLU A 106 10.07 14.40 4.19
C GLU A 106 8.75 15.17 4.26
N ASP A 107 8.39 15.90 3.19
CA ASP A 107 7.17 16.68 3.14
C ASP A 107 5.93 15.77 3.28
N CYS A 108 5.92 14.62 2.60
CA CYS A 108 4.85 13.64 2.76
C CYS A 108 4.84 13.04 4.18
N LEU A 109 6.02 12.71 4.73
CA LEU A 109 6.14 12.09 6.05
C LEU A 109 5.82 13.04 7.20
N GLY A 110 5.87 14.36 7.00
CA GLY A 110 5.40 15.34 7.98
C GLY A 110 3.98 15.06 8.49
N CYS A 111 3.13 14.43 7.66
CA CYS A 111 1.82 13.92 8.06
C CYS A 111 1.71 12.38 8.05
N HIS A 112 2.34 11.69 7.09
CA HIS A 112 2.17 10.24 6.90
C HIS A 112 3.11 9.36 7.74
N ALA A 113 4.03 9.94 8.53
CA ALA A 113 5.00 9.17 9.32
C ALA A 113 4.38 8.28 10.41
N ARG A 114 3.14 8.55 10.82
CA ARG A 114 2.48 7.81 11.91
C ARG A 114 1.78 6.52 11.45
N ASP A 115 1.77 6.23 10.15
CA ASP A 115 1.14 5.04 9.60
C ASP A 115 2.07 3.82 9.67
N LEU A 116 1.58 2.73 10.28
CA LEU A 116 2.31 1.47 10.41
C LEU A 116 2.73 0.87 9.06
N THR A 117 1.92 1.05 8.01
CA THR A 117 2.25 0.56 6.66
C THR A 117 3.46 1.26 6.06
N ARG A 118 3.87 2.40 6.63
CA ARG A 118 5.00 3.23 6.22
C ARG A 118 6.12 3.26 7.26
N ALA A 119 6.06 2.42 8.30
CA ALA A 119 7.07 2.39 9.36
C ALA A 119 8.49 2.15 8.82
N ASN A 120 8.63 1.37 7.74
CA ASN A 120 9.92 1.05 7.12
C ASN A 120 10.19 1.78 5.80
N ILE A 121 9.43 2.83 5.46
CA ILE A 121 9.55 3.53 4.17
C ILE A 121 10.96 4.00 3.88
N ARG A 122 11.69 4.49 4.89
CA ARG A 122 13.06 4.97 4.76
C ARG A 122 14.06 3.86 4.41
N ARG A 123 13.69 2.59 4.67
CA ARG A 123 14.50 1.39 4.43
C ARG A 123 13.96 0.56 3.27
N SER A 124 12.91 1.03 2.61
CA SER A 124 12.33 0.34 1.47
C SER A 124 13.27 0.45 0.26
N GLU A 125 13.26 -0.57 -0.60
CA GLU A 125 14.13 -0.55 -1.78
C GLU A 125 13.74 0.56 -2.76
N HIS A 126 12.49 0.99 -2.76
CA HIS A 126 12.07 2.16 -3.53
C HIS A 126 12.75 3.43 -3.04
N THR A 127 12.71 3.72 -1.73
CA THR A 127 13.35 4.91 -1.17
C THR A 127 14.87 4.87 -1.30
N LEU A 128 15.50 3.69 -1.16
CA LEU A 128 16.95 3.55 -1.35
C LEU A 128 17.40 3.72 -2.80
N ASN A 129 16.48 3.68 -3.76
CA ASN A 129 16.72 3.92 -5.17
C ASN A 129 16.02 5.21 -5.66
N ASP A 130 15.85 6.18 -4.77
CA ASP A 130 15.35 7.54 -5.07
C ASP A 130 13.94 7.59 -5.71
N VAL A 131 13.12 6.55 -5.51
CA VAL A 131 11.73 6.56 -5.96
C VAL A 131 10.88 7.37 -4.98
N ALA A 132 10.50 8.58 -5.39
CA ALA A 132 9.66 9.48 -4.59
C ALA A 132 8.18 9.05 -4.57
N CYS A 133 7.44 9.48 -3.55
CA CYS A 133 6.00 9.25 -3.38
C CYS A 133 5.19 9.63 -4.64
N THR A 134 5.57 10.74 -5.28
CA THR A 134 4.93 11.32 -6.47
C THR A 134 5.13 10.50 -7.75
N SER A 135 6.05 9.54 -7.74
CA SER A 135 6.24 8.59 -8.85
C SER A 135 5.07 7.61 -8.94
N CYS A 136 4.44 7.31 -7.80
CA CYS A 136 3.34 6.37 -7.68
C CYS A 136 2.00 7.07 -7.42
N HIS A 137 2.02 8.13 -6.60
CA HIS A 137 0.83 8.86 -6.21
C HIS A 137 0.69 10.18 -6.96
N SER A 138 -0.50 10.45 -7.51
CA SER A 138 -0.86 11.72 -8.15
C SER A 138 -1.99 12.39 -7.39
N ILE A 139 -1.68 13.51 -6.73
CA ILE A 139 -2.65 14.25 -5.91
C ILE A 139 -3.62 15.04 -6.81
N HIS A 140 -3.12 15.58 -7.91
CA HIS A 140 -3.89 16.45 -8.82
C HIS A 140 -4.62 15.67 -9.93
N HIS A 141 -4.08 14.55 -10.39
CA HIS A 141 -4.53 13.88 -11.62
C HIS A 141 -4.70 12.36 -11.46
N SER A 142 -4.95 11.85 -10.25
CA SER A 142 -5.13 10.40 -10.08
C SER A 142 -6.44 9.93 -10.71
N PRO A 143 -6.40 8.92 -11.60
CA PRO A 143 -7.60 8.22 -12.07
C PRO A 143 -8.20 7.29 -11.00
N THR A 144 -7.47 7.01 -9.91
CA THR A 144 -7.89 6.14 -8.80
C THR A 144 -8.04 6.95 -7.50
N PRO A 145 -9.20 7.55 -7.23
CA PRO A 145 -9.33 8.56 -6.17
C PRO A 145 -9.11 8.01 -4.75
N LYS A 146 -9.37 6.72 -4.51
CA LYS A 146 -9.25 6.11 -3.17
C LYS A 146 -7.82 6.08 -2.63
N TYR A 147 -6.84 5.75 -3.48
CA TYR A 147 -5.43 5.62 -3.09
C TYR A 147 -4.51 6.61 -3.80
N LEU A 148 -5.09 7.47 -4.65
CA LEU A 148 -4.39 8.47 -5.43
C LEU A 148 -3.28 7.91 -6.32
N LEU A 149 -3.41 6.68 -6.83
CA LEU A 149 -2.37 6.13 -7.71
C LEU A 149 -2.45 6.79 -9.08
N ALA A 150 -1.29 7.18 -9.61
CA ALA A 150 -1.17 7.82 -10.92
C ALA A 150 -1.70 6.93 -12.08
N LYS A 151 -1.71 5.61 -11.89
CA LYS A 151 -2.27 4.60 -12.82
C LYS A 151 -2.91 3.46 -12.03
N LYS A 152 -3.53 2.49 -12.72
CA LYS A 152 -3.92 1.22 -12.11
C LYS A 152 -2.68 0.54 -11.49
N GLN A 153 -2.84 -0.13 -10.35
CA GLN A 153 -1.70 -0.60 -9.56
C GLN A 153 -0.74 -1.50 -10.34
N ASN A 154 -1.25 -2.52 -11.03
CA ASN A 154 -0.41 -3.43 -11.83
C ASN A 154 0.35 -2.67 -12.94
N GLU A 155 -0.31 -1.80 -13.69
CA GLU A 155 0.29 -0.98 -14.73
C GLU A 155 1.37 -0.04 -14.20
N LEU A 156 1.15 0.52 -13.00
CA LEU A 156 2.12 1.36 -12.31
C LEU A 156 3.38 0.56 -11.93
N CYS A 157 3.22 -0.63 -11.34
CA CYS A 157 4.34 -1.48 -10.97
C CYS A 157 5.12 -1.94 -12.21
N TYR A 158 4.43 -2.24 -13.30
CA TYR A 158 5.03 -2.74 -14.54
C TYR A 158 5.81 -1.70 -15.34
N THR A 159 5.74 -0.40 -15.00
CA THR A 159 6.61 0.60 -15.64
C THR A 159 8.08 0.31 -15.38
N CYS A 160 8.40 -0.25 -14.21
CA CYS A 160 9.76 -0.62 -13.81
C CYS A 160 9.93 -2.15 -13.70
N HIS A 161 8.93 -2.88 -13.18
CA HIS A 161 9.01 -4.33 -12.97
C HIS A 161 8.57 -5.14 -14.20
N ALA A 162 9.22 -4.90 -15.35
CA ALA A 162 8.89 -5.55 -16.62
C ALA A 162 9.07 -7.08 -16.61
N THR A 163 10.05 -7.59 -15.86
CA THR A 163 10.27 -9.05 -15.72
C THR A 163 9.11 -9.73 -14.99
N ILE A 164 8.54 -9.05 -13.99
CA ILE A 164 7.37 -9.54 -13.25
C ILE A 164 6.13 -9.50 -14.12
N ARG A 165 5.94 -8.45 -14.94
CA ARG A 165 4.89 -8.41 -15.96
C ARG A 165 4.92 -9.66 -16.85
N ALA A 166 6.10 -10.02 -17.36
CA ALA A 166 6.26 -11.20 -18.20
C ALA A 166 5.91 -12.51 -17.46
N GLN A 167 6.22 -12.62 -16.16
CA GLN A 167 5.81 -13.77 -15.35
C GLN A 167 4.29 -13.87 -15.22
N PHE A 168 3.59 -12.74 -15.04
CA PHE A 168 2.13 -12.69 -15.04
C PHE A 168 1.48 -12.88 -16.42
N ASP A 169 2.27 -13.08 -17.47
CA ASP A 169 1.76 -13.50 -18.78
C ASP A 169 1.89 -15.02 -18.99
N MET A 170 2.58 -15.73 -18.09
CA MET A 170 2.74 -17.19 -18.16
C MET A 170 1.43 -17.96 -17.90
N PRO A 171 1.32 -19.23 -18.35
CA PRO A 171 0.09 -20.03 -18.22
C PRO A 171 -0.35 -20.31 -16.78
N SER A 172 0.59 -20.57 -15.87
CA SER A 172 0.29 -20.76 -14.44
C SER A 172 0.72 -19.50 -13.69
N LYS A 173 -0.23 -18.75 -13.15
CA LYS A 173 0.01 -17.45 -12.49
C LYS A 173 -1.05 -17.17 -11.43
N HIS A 174 -0.72 -16.32 -10.46
CA HIS A 174 -1.77 -15.63 -9.70
C HIS A 174 -2.47 -14.62 -10.62
N ARG A 175 -3.78 -14.45 -10.43
CA ARG A 175 -4.65 -13.71 -11.36
C ARG A 175 -4.61 -12.18 -11.16
N VAL A 176 -3.42 -11.60 -11.24
CA VAL A 176 -3.18 -10.16 -11.06
C VAL A 176 -3.61 -9.36 -12.30
N ASN A 177 -3.31 -9.86 -13.50
CA ASN A 177 -3.69 -9.19 -14.75
C ASN A 177 -5.21 -9.17 -14.96
N GLU A 178 -5.88 -10.22 -14.49
CA GLU A 178 -7.33 -10.37 -14.51
C GLU A 178 -8.03 -9.60 -13.38
N GLY A 179 -7.27 -9.01 -12.44
CA GLY A 179 -7.78 -8.13 -11.39
C GLY A 179 -8.34 -8.84 -10.15
N PHE A 180 -8.18 -10.15 -10.02
CA PHE A 180 -8.59 -10.90 -8.82
C PHE A 180 -7.63 -10.71 -7.64
N MET A 181 -6.40 -10.28 -7.93
CA MET A 181 -5.38 -9.97 -6.95
C MET A 181 -4.62 -8.71 -7.36
N GLN A 182 -3.95 -8.11 -6.39
CA GLN A 182 -3.14 -6.92 -6.49
C GLN A 182 -1.73 -7.21 -5.99
N CYS A 183 -0.74 -6.46 -6.46
CA CYS A 183 0.65 -6.58 -6.01
C CYS A 183 0.73 -6.37 -4.48
N THR A 184 -0.08 -5.44 -3.96
CA THR A 184 -0.12 -5.10 -2.54
C THR A 184 -0.75 -6.15 -1.63
N ASP A 185 -1.35 -7.21 -2.18
CA ASP A 185 -1.86 -8.30 -1.36
C ASP A 185 -0.71 -9.09 -0.72
N CYS A 186 0.42 -9.14 -1.43
CA CYS A 186 1.66 -9.79 -1.00
C CYS A 186 2.79 -8.80 -0.67
N HIS A 187 2.84 -7.65 -1.34
CA HIS A 187 3.93 -6.67 -1.18
C HIS A 187 3.50 -5.42 -0.42
N ASN A 188 4.46 -4.80 0.27
CA ASN A 188 4.30 -3.45 0.77
C ASN A 188 5.27 -2.52 0.03
N PRO A 189 4.77 -1.67 -0.90
CA PRO A 189 5.60 -0.76 -1.68
C PRO A 189 6.24 0.35 -0.83
N HIS A 190 5.83 0.49 0.43
CA HIS A 190 6.40 1.40 1.42
C HIS A 190 7.39 0.71 2.37
N GLY A 191 7.83 -0.51 2.08
CA GLY A 191 8.77 -1.26 2.91
C GLY A 191 8.08 -2.18 3.90
N ALA A 192 8.45 -3.45 3.84
CA ALA A 192 8.00 -4.47 4.79
C ALA A 192 9.00 -4.60 5.95
N PHE A 193 8.56 -5.23 7.04
CA PHE A 193 9.49 -5.64 8.10
C PHE A 193 10.40 -6.77 7.57
N ALA A 194 11.68 -6.72 7.97
CA ALA A 194 12.70 -7.64 7.46
C ALA A 194 12.33 -9.10 7.70
N ALA A 195 12.70 -9.96 6.74
CA ALA A 195 12.53 -11.41 6.83
C ALA A 195 13.17 -11.95 8.13
N THR A 196 12.39 -12.66 8.95
CA THR A 196 12.93 -13.36 10.13
C THR A 196 13.80 -14.54 9.70
N TRP A 197 14.63 -15.05 10.60
CA TRP A 197 15.59 -16.15 10.34
C TRP A 197 14.98 -17.41 9.70
N GLY A 198 13.66 -17.64 9.81
CA GLY A 198 12.92 -18.75 9.18
C GLY A 198 12.29 -18.43 7.81
N MET A 199 12.60 -17.26 7.25
CA MET A 199 12.10 -16.80 5.96
C MET A 199 13.30 -16.41 5.11
N GLY A 200 14.03 -17.40 4.59
CA GLY A 200 15.24 -17.20 3.81
C GLY A 200 15.10 -16.10 2.75
N GLN A 201 16.06 -15.16 2.73
CA GLN A 201 16.34 -14.17 1.68
C GLN A 201 15.11 -13.51 0.99
N ARG A 202 13.99 -13.30 1.69
CA ARG A 202 12.84 -12.63 1.06
C ARG A 202 13.16 -11.16 0.82
N PRO A 203 12.79 -10.60 -0.36
CA PRO A 203 12.98 -9.19 -0.64
C PRO A 203 12.31 -8.33 0.43
N ARG A 204 12.94 -7.20 0.81
CA ARG A 204 12.49 -6.27 1.88
C ARG A 204 11.14 -5.58 1.64
N MET A 205 10.41 -6.00 0.60
CA MET A 205 9.15 -5.44 0.13
C MET A 205 8.02 -6.47 0.11
N VAL A 206 8.27 -7.72 0.53
CA VAL A 206 7.22 -8.74 0.70
C VAL A 206 6.64 -8.58 2.11
N GLU A 207 5.35 -8.26 2.19
CA GLU A 207 4.67 -8.00 3.46
C GLU A 207 4.52 -9.29 4.25
N GLN A 208 4.96 -9.27 5.50
CA GLN A 208 4.71 -10.35 6.45
C GLN A 208 3.28 -10.23 6.99
N ALA A 209 2.61 -11.36 7.17
CA ALA A 209 1.40 -11.36 7.96
C ALA A 209 1.73 -11.19 9.46
N VAL A 210 0.70 -10.92 10.27
CA VAL A 210 0.81 -10.91 11.74
C VAL A 210 1.50 -12.21 12.19
N THR A 211 2.42 -12.13 13.15
CA THR A 211 3.26 -13.25 13.65
C THR A 211 4.31 -13.83 12.70
N SER A 212 4.83 -13.06 11.73
CA SER A 212 5.90 -13.49 10.82
C SER A 212 5.49 -14.64 9.89
N GLU A 213 4.19 -14.82 9.63
CA GLU A 213 3.71 -15.79 8.66
C GLU A 213 3.89 -15.29 7.21
N PRO A 214 4.18 -16.19 6.25
CA PRO A 214 4.23 -15.83 4.84
C PRO A 214 2.88 -15.28 4.34
N PRO A 215 2.88 -14.27 3.45
CA PRO A 215 1.64 -13.71 2.90
C PRO A 215 0.78 -14.73 2.14
N CYS A 216 1.39 -15.83 1.69
CA CYS A 216 0.70 -16.97 1.06
C CYS A 216 -0.46 -17.49 1.91
N LEU A 217 -0.28 -17.55 3.23
CA LEU A 217 -1.26 -18.13 4.16
C LEU A 217 -2.45 -17.21 4.45
N LYS A 218 -2.44 -15.96 3.95
CA LYS A 218 -3.63 -15.10 3.96
C LYS A 218 -4.77 -15.73 3.15
N CYS A 219 -4.44 -16.47 2.10
CA CYS A 219 -5.40 -17.13 1.21
C CYS A 219 -5.28 -18.65 1.23
N HIS A 220 -4.05 -19.20 1.30
CA HIS A 220 -3.80 -20.64 1.36
C HIS A 220 -3.87 -21.18 2.79
N VAL A 221 -5.00 -20.93 3.46
CA VAL A 221 -5.21 -21.27 4.88
C VAL A 221 -5.18 -22.77 5.14
N ASP A 222 -5.46 -23.59 4.13
CA ASP A 222 -5.39 -25.05 4.21
C ASP A 222 -3.96 -25.57 4.28
N LYS A 223 -2.98 -24.72 3.96
CA LYS A 223 -1.55 -25.00 4.11
C LYS A 223 -0.97 -24.42 5.39
N ARG A 224 -1.82 -23.83 6.24
CA ARG A 224 -1.42 -23.27 7.52
C ARG A 224 -1.24 -24.40 8.53
N GLY A 225 -0.02 -24.52 9.06
CA GLY A 225 0.28 -25.38 10.19
C GLY A 225 -0.26 -24.82 11.52
N PRO A 226 0.15 -25.38 12.67
CA PRO A 226 1.15 -26.43 12.79
C PRO A 226 0.58 -27.79 12.37
N PHE A 227 1.32 -28.52 11.55
CA PHE A 227 1.04 -29.93 11.30
C PHE A 227 1.79 -30.79 12.33
N VAL A 228 1.29 -31.97 12.69
CA VAL A 228 2.03 -32.93 13.55
C VAL A 228 3.33 -33.34 12.87
N TYR A 229 3.27 -33.57 11.56
CA TYR A 229 4.39 -33.85 10.69
C TYR A 229 4.49 -32.74 9.65
N GLU A 230 5.43 -31.81 9.84
CA GLU A 230 5.65 -30.72 8.91
C GLU A 230 6.68 -31.13 7.86
N HIS A 231 6.49 -30.69 6.62
CA HIS A 231 7.53 -30.81 5.60
C HIS A 231 8.62 -29.78 5.91
N PRO A 232 9.87 -30.18 6.24
CA PRO A 232 10.90 -29.25 6.70
C PRO A 232 11.17 -28.11 5.72
N SER A 233 11.16 -28.38 4.40
CA SER A 233 11.32 -27.33 3.38
C SER A 233 10.19 -26.30 3.40
N VAL A 234 8.97 -26.67 3.79
CA VAL A 234 7.86 -25.71 3.88
C VAL A 234 8.02 -24.82 5.11
N ARG A 235 8.43 -25.39 6.25
CA ARG A 235 8.59 -24.64 7.51
C ARG A 235 9.82 -23.73 7.51
N VAL A 236 10.97 -24.23 7.07
CA VAL A 236 12.27 -23.56 7.24
C VAL A 236 12.62 -22.70 6.03
N GLU A 237 12.30 -23.22 4.86
CA GLU A 237 12.79 -22.74 3.56
C GLU A 237 11.71 -21.88 2.86
N GLY A 238 10.44 -22.19 3.11
CA GLY A 238 9.28 -21.42 2.68
C GLY A 238 8.64 -21.93 1.39
N CYS A 239 7.46 -21.39 1.09
CA CYS A 239 6.65 -21.79 -0.06
C CYS A 239 7.40 -21.60 -1.39
N GLU A 240 8.23 -20.55 -1.47
CA GLU A 240 8.93 -20.18 -2.69
C GLU A 240 9.98 -21.20 -3.10
N MET A 241 10.43 -22.10 -2.22
CA MET A 241 11.42 -23.12 -2.63
C MET A 241 10.91 -24.03 -3.74
N CYS A 242 9.61 -24.32 -3.74
CA CYS A 242 8.96 -25.08 -4.81
C CYS A 242 8.19 -24.18 -5.80
N HIS A 243 7.68 -23.03 -5.34
CA HIS A 243 6.77 -22.19 -6.12
C HIS A 243 7.41 -20.88 -6.62
N ASN A 244 7.02 -20.44 -7.82
CA ASN A 244 7.26 -19.10 -8.33
C ASN A 244 5.96 -18.27 -8.22
N PRO A 245 5.81 -17.39 -7.22
CA PRO A 245 4.53 -16.79 -6.86
C PRO A 245 3.95 -15.85 -7.92
N HIS A 246 4.73 -15.29 -8.84
CA HIS A 246 4.15 -14.43 -9.88
C HIS A 246 3.64 -15.26 -11.06
N GLY A 247 4.46 -16.18 -11.56
CA GLY A 247 4.08 -17.07 -12.65
C GLY A 247 5.15 -18.07 -13.03
N SER A 248 4.71 -19.16 -13.65
CA SER A 248 5.55 -20.23 -14.17
C SER A 248 4.94 -20.82 -15.45
N MET A 249 5.79 -21.36 -16.32
CA MET A 249 5.38 -22.21 -17.42
C MET A 249 4.83 -23.55 -16.91
N ASN A 250 5.17 -23.93 -15.68
CA ASN A 250 4.79 -25.20 -15.07
C ASN A 250 3.51 -25.03 -14.26
N ALA A 251 2.63 -26.03 -14.31
CA ALA A 251 1.39 -26.04 -13.54
C ALA A 251 1.65 -25.85 -12.03
N LYS A 252 0.67 -25.26 -11.33
CA LYS A 252 0.74 -24.97 -9.89
C LYS A 252 1.93 -24.09 -9.51
N LEU A 253 2.38 -23.24 -10.42
CA LEU A 253 3.47 -22.29 -10.19
C LEU A 253 4.81 -22.96 -9.86
N LEU A 254 5.05 -24.20 -10.27
CA LEU A 254 6.26 -24.92 -9.85
C LEU A 254 7.52 -24.39 -10.51
N ARG A 255 8.64 -24.39 -9.78
CA ARG A 255 9.98 -23.98 -10.29
C ARG A 255 10.59 -24.98 -11.27
N ARG A 256 10.17 -26.24 -11.24
CA ARG A 256 10.58 -27.27 -12.19
C ARG A 256 9.38 -27.85 -12.94
N PRO A 257 9.57 -28.25 -14.21
CA PRO A 257 8.52 -28.87 -15.01
C PRO A 257 8.15 -30.28 -14.52
N VAL A 258 9.11 -31.00 -13.93
CA VAL A 258 8.95 -32.40 -13.55
C VAL A 258 8.96 -32.52 -12.02
N VAL A 259 7.85 -32.98 -11.43
CA VAL A 259 7.65 -32.98 -9.98
C VAL A 259 8.74 -33.73 -9.22
N PHE A 260 9.16 -34.94 -9.67
CA PHE A 260 10.18 -35.69 -8.95
C PHE A 260 11.53 -34.97 -8.90
N THR A 261 11.86 -34.17 -9.91
CA THR A 261 13.14 -33.42 -9.90
C THR A 261 13.20 -32.43 -8.76
N ILE A 262 12.06 -31.80 -8.40
CA ILE A 262 11.96 -30.93 -7.22
C ILE A 262 12.23 -31.73 -5.94
N CYS A 263 11.60 -32.91 -5.82
CA CYS A 263 11.78 -33.76 -4.65
C CYS A 263 13.24 -34.19 -4.50
N LEU A 264 13.87 -34.62 -5.59
CA LEU A 264 15.25 -35.12 -5.59
C LEU A 264 16.31 -34.01 -5.41
N GLU A 265 15.97 -32.72 -5.52
CA GLU A 265 16.90 -31.65 -5.14
C GLU A 265 17.31 -31.77 -3.65
N CYS A 266 16.40 -32.26 -2.80
CA CYS A 266 16.67 -32.52 -1.38
C CYS A 266 16.71 -34.03 -1.04
N HIS A 267 15.87 -34.84 -1.69
CA HIS A 267 15.74 -36.28 -1.45
C HIS A 267 16.63 -37.12 -2.39
N ASN A 268 17.90 -36.73 -2.55
CA ASN A 268 18.88 -37.45 -3.37
C ASN A 268 19.62 -38.59 -2.62
N GLY A 269 19.31 -38.78 -1.33
CA GLY A 269 19.89 -39.78 -0.44
C GLY A 269 21.39 -39.61 -0.11
N GLY A 270 22.09 -38.60 -0.61
CA GLY A 270 23.51 -38.34 -0.31
C GLY A 270 23.75 -37.63 1.03
N GLY A 271 22.96 -37.91 2.07
CA GLY A 271 22.72 -37.00 3.19
C GLY A 271 23.93 -36.41 3.92
N GLU A 272 23.96 -35.07 3.99
CA GLU A 272 24.42 -34.30 5.17
C GLU A 272 23.22 -33.75 5.98
N GLY A 273 22.13 -34.50 6.05
CA GLY A 273 21.04 -34.26 7.00
C GLY A 273 21.21 -35.21 8.17
N THR A 274 21.54 -34.69 9.35
CA THR A 274 21.66 -35.44 10.62
C THR A 274 20.52 -36.45 10.80
N ARG A 275 20.82 -37.74 10.58
CA ARG A 275 20.17 -38.97 11.08
C ARG A 275 18.77 -38.82 11.71
N HIS A 276 17.79 -38.32 10.96
CA HIS A 276 16.35 -38.55 11.14
C HIS A 276 15.56 -37.90 9.99
N GLY A 277 15.16 -38.68 8.99
CA GLY A 277 14.15 -38.27 8.01
C GLY A 277 14.61 -37.92 6.59
N GLY A 278 15.88 -38.18 6.23
CA GLY A 278 16.28 -38.22 4.82
C GLY A 278 15.71 -39.47 4.13
N VAL A 279 15.29 -39.35 2.87
CA VAL A 279 14.97 -40.53 2.05
C VAL A 279 16.28 -41.25 1.80
N ASP A 280 16.46 -42.43 2.40
CA ASP A 280 17.61 -43.29 2.11
C ASP A 280 17.66 -43.57 0.61
N ILE A 281 18.85 -43.35 0.03
CA ILE A 281 19.24 -43.52 -1.39
C ILE A 281 18.82 -44.87 -1.99
N GLN A 282 18.50 -45.84 -1.13
CA GLN A 282 18.15 -47.20 -1.47
C GLN A 282 17.16 -47.76 -0.44
N SER A 283 16.06 -47.05 -0.13
CA SER A 283 14.92 -47.79 0.41
C SER A 283 14.50 -48.80 -0.68
N ALA A 284 14.39 -50.09 -0.36
CA ALA A 284 13.94 -51.14 -1.29
C ALA A 284 12.52 -50.91 -1.89
N ARG A 285 11.92 -49.74 -1.61
CA ARG A 285 10.56 -49.32 -1.91
C ARG A 285 10.47 -48.25 -3.00
N HIS A 286 11.58 -47.67 -3.48
CA HIS A 286 11.58 -46.62 -4.51
C HIS A 286 12.57 -46.90 -5.65
N ASN A 287 12.13 -47.62 -6.67
CA ASN A 287 12.92 -47.82 -7.90
C ASN A 287 12.60 -46.72 -8.92
N LEU A 288 13.43 -45.68 -9.00
CA LEU A 288 13.22 -44.55 -9.93
C LEU A 288 13.38 -44.92 -11.42
N LEU A 289 13.89 -46.12 -11.74
CA LEU A 289 13.87 -46.64 -13.11
C LEU A 289 12.45 -47.07 -13.54
N ASP A 290 11.56 -47.34 -12.58
CA ASP A 290 10.15 -47.63 -12.84
C ASP A 290 9.33 -46.32 -12.80
N PRO A 291 8.61 -45.95 -13.89
CA PRO A 291 7.78 -44.76 -13.97
C PRO A 291 6.76 -44.60 -12.84
N LYS A 292 6.32 -45.70 -12.21
CA LYS A 292 5.43 -45.68 -11.04
C LYS A 292 6.02 -44.87 -9.89
N PHE A 293 7.33 -44.96 -9.66
CA PHE A 293 8.00 -44.27 -8.55
C PHE A 293 8.53 -42.88 -8.92
N GLN A 294 8.46 -42.50 -10.20
CA GLN A 294 8.79 -41.14 -10.68
C GLN A 294 7.67 -40.13 -10.39
N ARG A 295 6.49 -40.57 -9.91
CA ARG A 295 5.40 -39.68 -9.48
C ARG A 295 5.24 -39.72 -7.97
N CYS A 296 6.14 -39.06 -7.26
CA CYS A 296 6.20 -39.06 -5.80
C CYS A 296 4.83 -38.73 -5.16
N THR A 297 4.12 -37.75 -5.72
CA THR A 297 2.82 -37.27 -5.21
C THR A 297 1.65 -38.24 -5.43
N THR A 298 1.86 -39.39 -6.06
CA THR A 298 0.84 -40.46 -6.12
C THR A 298 0.69 -41.16 -4.77
N CYS A 299 1.79 -41.32 -4.04
CA CYS A 299 1.79 -41.90 -2.69
C CYS A 299 1.91 -40.81 -1.63
N HIS A 300 2.83 -39.86 -1.82
CA HIS A 300 3.06 -38.73 -0.92
C HIS A 300 2.11 -37.58 -1.24
N VAL A 301 0.84 -37.66 -0.83
CA VAL A 301 -0.18 -36.68 -1.21
C VAL A 301 -0.22 -35.45 -0.30
N ARG A 302 0.30 -35.55 0.93
CA ARG A 302 0.25 -34.47 1.95
C ARG A 302 1.56 -33.68 2.06
N ILE A 303 2.20 -33.37 0.93
CA ILE A 303 3.56 -32.76 0.87
C ILE A 303 3.72 -31.38 1.53
N HIS A 304 2.61 -30.71 1.88
CA HIS A 304 2.67 -29.43 2.58
C HIS A 304 2.65 -29.58 4.11
N GLY A 305 2.46 -30.82 4.61
CA GLY A 305 2.30 -31.15 6.02
C GLY A 305 1.16 -32.14 6.25
N SER A 306 1.29 -32.98 7.27
CA SER A 306 0.34 -34.06 7.60
C SER A 306 0.11 -34.15 9.11
N ASN A 307 -1.13 -34.39 9.51
CA ASN A 307 -1.49 -34.69 10.90
C ASN A 307 -1.62 -36.19 11.19
N ALA A 308 -1.40 -37.05 10.19
CA ALA A 308 -1.70 -38.48 10.31
C ALA A 308 -0.50 -39.40 10.01
N ASP A 309 0.43 -38.95 9.18
CA ASP A 309 1.54 -39.78 8.70
C ASP A 309 2.79 -38.94 8.44
N GLN A 310 3.93 -39.41 8.98
CA GLN A 310 5.22 -38.73 8.88
C GLN A 310 5.83 -38.75 7.48
N PHE A 311 5.40 -39.67 6.63
CA PHE A 311 5.85 -39.80 5.25
C PHE A 311 4.88 -39.13 4.28
N PHE A 312 3.90 -38.36 4.76
CA PHE A 312 2.92 -37.66 3.92
C PHE A 312 2.07 -38.57 3.02
N LEU A 313 1.90 -39.83 3.43
CA LEU A 313 1.06 -40.79 2.72
C LEU A 313 -0.43 -40.41 2.82
N ARG A 314 -1.24 -41.08 1.99
CA ARG A 314 -2.69 -40.87 1.94
C ARG A 314 -3.38 -41.20 3.26
#